data_AF-A0AAW0HP07-F1
#
_entry.id   AF-A0AAW0HP07-F1
#
_cell.length_a   1.000
_cell.length_b   1.000
_cell.length_c   1.000
_cell.angle_alpha   90.00
_cell.angle_beta   90.00
_cell.angle_gamma   90.00
#
_symmetry.space_group_name_H-M   'P 1'
#
loop_
_entity.id
_entity.type
_entity.pdbx_description
1 polymer ?
#
loop_
_entity_poly.entity_id
_entity_poly.type
_entity_poly.pdbx_seq_one_letter_code
_entity_poly.pdbx_strand_id
1 'polypeptide(L)'
;HGAAPVVPPTRKFVHALLGPRLEMAGTQSVNQATVEIEPMATFTEVSVSGFEEFDQAVKEHQGKTIFAYFSGSKDAEGKSWCPDCVEAEPVVREGLKHVTEDCVFIYCQVGDRSYWKDPNNDFRQKLKLTAVPTLLKYGTKSSTASYST
;
A
#
# COMPACT_ATOMS: atom_id res chain seq x y z
N HIS A 1 -8.73 -27.82 -16.22
CA HIS A 1 -9.15 -26.86 -15.17
C HIS A 1 -7.97 -26.63 -14.24
N GLY A 2 -7.08 -25.69 -14.59
CA GLY A 2 -5.92 -25.36 -13.77
C GLY A 2 -6.33 -24.29 -12.77
N ALA A 3 -6.32 -24.62 -11.48
CA ALA A 3 -6.45 -23.62 -10.43
C ALA A 3 -5.23 -22.69 -10.51
N ALA A 4 -5.48 -21.39 -10.70
CA ALA A 4 -4.43 -20.39 -10.63
C ALA A 4 -3.79 -20.45 -9.22
N PRO A 5 -2.46 -20.31 -9.11
CA PRO A 5 -1.79 -20.34 -7.81
C PRO A 5 -2.34 -19.22 -6.93
N VAL A 6 -2.87 -19.59 -5.76
CA VAL A 6 -3.27 -18.64 -4.72
C VAL A 6 -2.00 -18.00 -4.18
N VAL A 7 -1.65 -16.84 -4.72
CA VAL A 7 -0.52 -16.05 -4.25
C VAL A 7 -0.90 -15.47 -2.88
N PRO A 8 -0.10 -15.72 -1.81
CA PRO A 8 -0.42 -15.24 -0.47
C PRO A 8 -0.56 -13.72 -0.46
N PRO A 9 -1.48 -13.15 0.35
CA PRO A 9 -1.81 -11.72 0.34
C PRO A 9 -0.57 -10.84 0.53
N THR A 10 0.39 -11.31 1.32
CA THR A 10 1.68 -10.64 1.59
C THR A 10 2.52 -10.41 0.34
N ARG A 11 2.57 -11.38 -0.59
CA ARG A 11 3.37 -11.29 -1.82
C ARG A 11 2.77 -10.30 -2.85
N LYS A 12 1.48 -9.97 -2.74
CA LYS A 12 0.80 -9.02 -3.65
C LYS A 12 1.00 -7.56 -3.25
N PHE A 13 1.10 -7.24 -1.96
CA PHE A 13 1.48 -5.89 -1.49
C PHE A 13 2.90 -5.54 -1.94
N VAL A 14 3.82 -6.49 -1.82
CA VAL A 14 5.20 -6.37 -2.31
C VAL A 14 5.21 -6.11 -3.82
N HIS A 15 4.43 -6.85 -4.61
CA HIS A 15 4.36 -6.62 -6.06
C HIS A 15 3.79 -5.24 -6.45
N ALA A 16 2.86 -4.68 -5.66
CA ALA A 16 2.33 -3.33 -5.90
C ALA A 16 3.39 -2.23 -5.68
N LEU A 17 4.32 -2.45 -4.73
CA LEU A 17 5.41 -1.53 -4.42
C LEU A 17 6.62 -1.71 -5.35
N LEU A 18 6.86 -2.93 -5.83
CA LEU A 18 8.03 -3.27 -6.67
C LEU A 18 7.82 -3.09 -8.18
N GLY A 19 6.58 -2.89 -8.66
CA GLY A 19 6.28 -2.87 -10.10
C GLY A 19 6.52 -4.22 -10.80
N PRO A 20 6.23 -4.33 -12.11
CA PRO A 20 6.22 -5.62 -12.84
C PRO A 20 7.61 -6.21 -13.17
N ARG A 21 8.68 -5.94 -12.41
CA ARG A 21 10.03 -6.43 -12.77
C ARG A 21 10.54 -7.48 -11.80
N LEU A 22 10.03 -8.71 -11.94
CA LEU A 22 10.81 -9.89 -11.60
C LEU A 22 10.50 -11.03 -12.57
N GLU A 23 10.94 -10.86 -13.80
CA GLU A 23 11.31 -12.00 -14.64
C GLU A 23 12.66 -11.67 -15.28
N MET A 24 13.52 -12.69 -15.38
CA MET A 24 14.87 -12.67 -15.92
C MET A 24 15.99 -12.31 -14.93
N ALA A 25 16.47 -13.33 -14.22
CA ALA A 25 17.92 -13.54 -14.13
C ALA A 25 18.18 -15.04 -13.98
N GLY A 26 18.37 -15.69 -15.14
CA GLY A 26 19.04 -16.97 -15.21
C GLY A 26 20.50 -16.83 -14.75
N THR A 27 21.02 -17.95 -14.27
CA THR A 27 22.42 -18.29 -14.02
C THR A 27 23.42 -17.43 -14.81
N GLN A 28 24.38 -16.78 -14.14
CA GLN A 28 25.80 -16.86 -14.47
C GLN A 28 26.72 -16.13 -13.47
N SER A 29 27.71 -16.90 -13.02
CA SER A 29 29.11 -16.59 -12.69
C SER A 29 29.51 -15.20 -12.17
N VAL A 30 30.15 -15.25 -10.99
CA VAL A 30 31.06 -14.26 -10.41
C VAL A 30 31.85 -13.45 -11.44
N ASN A 31 31.78 -12.12 -11.36
CA ASN A 31 32.91 -11.21 -11.59
C ASN A 31 32.60 -9.81 -11.01
N GLN A 32 33.59 -9.31 -10.28
CA GLN A 32 33.68 -8.02 -9.61
C GLN A 32 33.32 -6.84 -10.55
N ALA A 33 32.29 -6.08 -10.22
CA ALA A 33 32.05 -4.75 -10.80
C ALA A 33 31.25 -3.90 -9.79
N THR A 34 31.77 -2.69 -9.57
CA THR A 34 31.17 -1.50 -8.94
C THR A 34 29.76 -1.69 -8.37
N VAL A 35 29.65 -1.73 -7.04
CA VAL A 35 28.38 -1.41 -6.36
C VAL A 35 28.08 0.06 -6.61
N GLU A 36 27.41 0.34 -7.72
CA GLU A 36 26.66 1.58 -7.86
C GLU A 36 25.63 1.55 -6.74
N ILE A 37 25.91 2.27 -5.65
CA ILE A 37 24.95 2.52 -4.59
C ILE A 37 23.93 3.46 -5.23
N GLU A 38 23.00 2.88 -5.99
CA GLU A 38 21.83 3.59 -6.48
C GLU A 38 21.19 4.25 -5.25
N PRO A 39 20.85 5.54 -5.30
CA PRO A 39 20.27 6.22 -4.17
C PRO A 39 19.04 5.42 -3.73
N MET A 40 19.08 4.90 -2.50
CA MET A 40 17.94 4.19 -1.94
C MET A 40 16.76 5.14 -2.00
N ALA A 41 15.81 4.86 -2.88
CA ALA A 41 14.62 5.68 -3.00
C ALA A 41 13.96 5.79 -1.63
N THR A 42 13.54 7.01 -1.31
CA THR A 42 13.05 7.35 0.02
C THR A 42 11.54 7.47 -0.01
N PHE A 43 10.91 7.20 1.13
CA PHE A 43 9.49 7.47 1.29
C PHE A 43 9.28 8.52 2.39
N THR A 44 8.36 9.45 2.13
CA THR A 44 7.82 10.36 3.16
C THR A 44 6.55 9.73 3.73
N GLU A 45 6.53 9.40 5.01
CA GLU A 45 5.33 8.88 5.68
C GLU A 45 4.44 10.03 6.17
N VAL A 46 3.16 9.97 5.84
CA VAL A 46 2.11 10.91 6.29
C VAL A 46 0.98 10.09 6.89
N SER A 47 0.70 10.30 8.18
CA SER A 47 -0.39 9.62 8.88
C SER A 47 -1.59 10.55 8.99
N VAL A 48 -2.75 10.09 8.54
CA VAL A 48 -4.02 10.85 8.50
C VAL A 48 -5.18 10.01 9.01
N SER A 49 -6.25 10.68 9.46
CA SER A 49 -7.47 10.05 9.94
C SER A 49 -8.70 10.65 9.25
N GLY A 50 -9.48 9.80 8.59
CA GLY A 50 -10.67 10.22 7.85
C GLY A 50 -10.36 10.72 6.43
N PHE A 51 -11.43 10.93 5.67
CA PHE A 51 -11.34 11.23 4.23
C PHE A 51 -10.84 12.65 3.96
N GLU A 52 -11.21 13.62 4.79
CA GLU A 52 -10.85 15.03 4.58
C GLU A 52 -9.33 15.24 4.73
N GLU A 53 -8.73 14.72 5.79
CA GLU A 53 -7.27 14.76 5.98
C GLU A 53 -6.54 13.98 4.88
N PHE A 54 -7.09 12.84 4.43
CA PHE A 54 -6.55 12.10 3.30
C PHE A 54 -6.54 12.92 2.00
N ASP A 55 -7.67 13.55 1.67
CA ASP A 55 -7.80 14.39 0.47
C ASP A 55 -6.85 15.60 0.53
N GLN A 56 -6.66 16.19 1.71
CA GLN A 56 -5.69 17.26 1.92
C GLN A 56 -4.25 16.76 1.73
N ALA A 57 -3.86 15.65 2.36
CA ALA A 57 -2.51 15.10 2.23
C ALA A 57 -2.18 14.73 0.77
N VAL A 58 -3.14 14.16 0.05
CA VAL A 58 -3.02 13.92 -1.39
C VAL A 58 -2.80 15.23 -2.14
N LYS A 59 -3.56 16.29 -1.81
CA LYS A 59 -3.44 17.60 -2.45
C LYS A 59 -2.08 18.25 -2.21
N GLU A 60 -1.55 18.16 -1.00
CA GLU A 60 -0.24 18.70 -0.60
C GLU A 60 0.92 17.99 -1.29
N HIS A 61 0.73 16.73 -1.67
CA HIS A 61 1.73 15.90 -2.33
C HIS A 61 1.45 15.63 -3.82
N GLN A 62 0.58 16.44 -4.43
CA GLN A 62 0.30 16.35 -5.86
C GLN A 62 1.59 16.44 -6.71
N GLY A 63 1.67 15.60 -7.73
CA GLY A 63 2.83 15.52 -8.62
C GLY A 63 3.94 14.58 -8.14
N LYS A 64 3.82 14.00 -6.94
CA LYS A 64 4.67 12.89 -6.47
C LYS A 64 3.97 11.55 -6.63
N THR A 65 4.74 10.47 -6.63
CA THR A 65 4.18 9.12 -6.49
C THR A 65 3.63 8.94 -5.09
N ILE A 66 2.33 8.68 -4.96
CA ILE A 66 1.65 8.49 -3.68
C ILE A 66 1.20 7.03 -3.56
N PHE A 67 1.57 6.38 -2.48
CA PHE A 67 1.01 5.11 -2.04
C PHE A 67 0.11 5.35 -0.83
N ALA A 68 -1.20 5.16 -1.00
CA ALA A 68 -2.19 5.30 0.06
C ALA A 68 -2.53 3.93 0.64
N TYR A 69 -2.29 3.75 1.94
CA TYR A 69 -2.69 2.56 2.70
C TYR A 69 -3.88 2.89 3.59
N PHE A 70 -5.01 2.24 3.31
CA PHE A 70 -6.25 2.39 4.07
C PHE A 70 -6.37 1.27 5.08
N SER A 71 -6.43 1.64 6.36
CA SER A 71 -6.47 0.74 7.51
C SER A 71 -7.62 1.11 8.43
N GLY A 72 -8.17 0.13 9.16
CA GLY A 72 -9.12 0.41 10.24
C GLY A 72 -8.46 1.27 11.32
N SER A 73 -9.20 2.21 11.92
CA SER A 73 -8.68 3.03 13.01
C SER A 73 -8.12 2.19 14.15
N LYS A 74 -7.05 2.71 14.75
CA LYS A 74 -6.41 2.12 15.92
C LYS A 74 -7.09 2.59 17.20
N ASP A 75 -7.21 1.70 18.17
CA ASP A 75 -7.63 2.03 19.53
C ASP A 75 -6.49 2.72 20.32
N ALA A 76 -6.73 3.00 21.60
CA ALA A 76 -5.73 3.61 22.49
C ALA A 76 -4.47 2.74 22.70
N GLU A 77 -4.55 1.44 22.42
CA GLU A 77 -3.44 0.49 22.49
C GLU A 77 -2.70 0.39 21.14
N GLY A 78 -3.12 1.14 20.13
CA GLY A 78 -2.54 1.13 18.79
C GLY A 78 -2.99 -0.04 17.93
N LYS A 79 -4.01 -0.81 18.34
CA LYS A 79 -4.52 -1.95 17.59
C LYS A 79 -5.71 -1.58 16.72
N SER A 80 -5.65 -1.99 15.45
CA SER A 80 -6.78 -1.83 14.55
C SER A 80 -7.89 -2.82 14.92
N TRP A 81 -9.15 -2.41 14.79
CA TRP A 81 -10.30 -3.31 14.92
C TRP A 81 -10.35 -4.37 13.80
N CYS A 82 -9.55 -4.21 12.74
CA CYS A 82 -9.42 -5.16 11.65
C CYS A 82 -8.17 -6.04 11.84
N PRO A 83 -8.31 -7.37 11.99
CA PRO A 83 -7.17 -8.27 12.18
C PRO A 83 -6.26 -8.29 10.95
N ASP A 84 -6.82 -8.31 9.74
CA ASP A 84 -6.04 -8.28 8.50
C ASP A 84 -5.18 -7.00 8.39
N CYS A 85 -5.65 -5.86 8.91
CA CYS A 85 -4.87 -4.63 8.95
C CYS A 85 -3.63 -4.75 9.86
N VAL A 86 -3.75 -5.48 10.99
CA VAL A 86 -2.63 -5.70 11.92
C VAL A 86 -1.58 -6.60 11.29
N GLU A 87 -2.00 -7.64 10.57
CA GLU A 87 -1.07 -8.56 9.88
C GLU A 87 -0.44 -7.96 8.62
N ALA A 88 -1.17 -7.12 7.89
CA ALA A 88 -0.69 -6.52 6.65
C ALA A 88 0.27 -5.34 6.87
N GLU A 89 0.09 -4.55 7.94
CA GLU A 89 0.93 -3.38 8.23
C GLU A 89 2.45 -3.67 8.21
N PRO A 90 2.99 -4.68 8.90
CA PRO A 90 4.43 -4.97 8.86
C PRO A 90 4.92 -5.34 7.45
N VAL A 91 4.09 -6.00 6.65
CA VAL A 91 4.43 -6.42 5.28
C VAL A 91 4.48 -5.22 4.35
N VAL A 92 3.51 -4.30 4.44
CA VAL A 92 3.52 -3.05 3.67
C VAL A 92 4.74 -2.21 4.05
N ARG A 93 5.04 -2.08 5.34
CA ARG A 93 6.21 -1.34 5.85
C ARG A 93 7.54 -1.97 5.41
N GLU A 94 7.61 -3.29 5.30
CA GLU A 94 8.78 -3.98 4.76
C GLU A 94 8.94 -3.73 3.26
N GLY A 95 7.83 -3.81 2.50
CA GLY A 95 7.84 -3.48 1.08
C GLY A 95 8.25 -2.04 0.76
N LEU A 96 7.93 -1.07 1.65
CA LEU A 96 8.35 0.33 1.49
C LEU A 96 9.87 0.51 1.48
N LYS A 97 10.64 -0.43 2.05
CA LYS A 97 12.11 -0.40 2.01
C LYS A 97 12.69 -0.73 0.63
N HIS A 98 11.85 -1.28 -0.25
CA HIS A 98 12.23 -1.73 -1.58
C HIS A 98 11.63 -0.86 -2.69
N VAL A 99 11.07 0.31 -2.35
CA VAL A 99 10.64 1.27 -3.37
C VAL A 99 11.83 1.65 -4.23
N THR A 100 11.58 1.83 -5.52
CA THR A 100 12.61 2.19 -6.52
C THR A 100 12.52 3.65 -6.96
N GLU A 101 11.51 4.37 -6.49
CA GLU A 101 11.23 5.77 -6.79
C GLU A 101 10.84 6.52 -5.50
N ASP A 102 11.24 7.79 -5.37
CA ASP A 102 10.85 8.60 -4.23
C ASP A 102 9.32 8.74 -4.20
N CYS A 103 8.73 8.38 -3.06
CA CYS A 103 7.28 8.33 -2.93
C CYS A 103 6.78 8.93 -1.62
N VAL A 104 5.49 9.22 -1.56
CA VAL A 104 4.78 9.58 -0.35
C VAL A 104 3.91 8.40 0.06
N PHE A 105 4.12 7.89 1.26
CA PHE A 105 3.30 6.86 1.85
C PHE A 105 2.27 7.49 2.78
N ILE A 106 1.00 7.47 2.39
CA ILE A 106 -0.09 7.99 3.21
C ILE A 106 -0.72 6.82 3.97
N TYR A 107 -0.51 6.76 5.28
CA TYR A 107 -1.22 5.86 6.18
C TYR A 107 -2.54 6.51 6.59
N CYS A 108 -3.65 6.02 6.05
CA CYS A 108 -4.98 6.56 6.28
C CYS A 108 -5.82 5.64 7.17
N GLN A 109 -6.21 6.15 8.33
CA GLN A 109 -7.21 5.50 9.18
C GLN A 109 -8.60 5.82 8.66
N VAL A 110 -9.35 4.80 8.23
CA VAL A 110 -10.69 5.00 7.63
C VAL A 110 -11.77 5.34 8.66
N GLY A 111 -11.43 5.35 9.95
CA GLY A 111 -12.38 5.48 11.05
C GLY A 111 -12.75 4.14 11.69
N ASP A 112 -13.76 4.17 12.55
CA ASP A 112 -14.23 3.00 13.27
C ASP A 112 -14.97 2.00 12.36
N ARG A 113 -15.17 0.79 12.88
CA ARG A 113 -15.80 -0.31 12.14
C ARG A 113 -17.24 0.02 11.70
N SER A 114 -17.97 0.84 12.45
CA SER A 114 -19.36 1.19 12.13
C SER A 114 -19.40 2.15 10.95
N TYR A 115 -18.54 3.17 10.94
CA TYR A 115 -18.38 4.07 9.79
C TYR A 115 -17.93 3.29 8.53
N TRP A 116 -16.96 2.37 8.64
CA TRP A 116 -16.50 1.58 7.50
C TRP A 116 -17.58 0.68 6.88
N LYS A 117 -18.52 0.18 7.69
CA LYS A 117 -19.63 -0.67 7.22
C LYS A 117 -20.69 0.12 6.46
N ASP A 118 -20.82 1.42 6.67
CA ASP A 118 -21.80 2.23 5.93
C ASP A 118 -21.39 2.30 4.44
N PRO A 119 -22.21 1.80 3.50
CA PRO A 119 -21.92 1.90 2.08
C PRO A 119 -21.84 3.34 1.58
N ASN A 120 -22.41 4.32 2.30
CA ASN A 120 -22.43 5.72 1.92
C ASN A 120 -21.23 6.52 2.44
N ASN A 121 -20.29 5.88 3.14
CA ASN A 121 -19.09 6.58 3.61
C ASN A 121 -18.24 7.12 2.46
N ASP A 122 -17.46 8.15 2.73
CA ASP A 122 -16.69 8.88 1.72
C ASP A 122 -15.70 7.99 0.97
N PHE A 123 -15.03 7.06 1.66
CA PHE A 123 -14.07 6.15 1.04
C PHE A 123 -14.74 5.22 0.01
N ARG A 124 -15.92 4.69 0.34
CA ARG A 124 -16.69 3.82 -0.57
C ARG A 124 -17.31 4.62 -1.72
N GLN A 125 -17.78 5.83 -1.46
CA GLN A 125 -18.45 6.65 -2.47
C GLN A 125 -17.46 7.33 -3.43
N LYS A 126 -16.37 7.89 -2.91
CA LYS A 126 -15.42 8.70 -3.68
C LYS A 126 -14.25 7.87 -4.23
N LEU A 127 -13.70 6.96 -3.43
CA LEU A 127 -12.55 6.11 -3.83
C LEU A 127 -12.93 4.70 -4.26
N LYS A 128 -14.22 4.33 -4.11
CA LYS A 128 -14.74 2.99 -4.45
C LYS A 128 -13.99 1.86 -3.74
N LEU A 129 -13.47 2.10 -2.54
CA LEU A 129 -12.83 1.07 -1.74
C LEU A 129 -13.86 0.02 -1.31
N THR A 130 -13.58 -1.24 -1.53
CA THR A 130 -14.49 -2.35 -1.18
C THR A 130 -14.10 -3.00 0.15
N ALA A 131 -12.81 -3.03 0.48
CA ALA A 131 -12.24 -3.69 1.65
C ALA A 131 -11.10 -2.88 2.30
N VAL A 132 -10.81 -3.20 3.57
CA VAL A 132 -9.55 -2.84 4.25
C VAL A 132 -8.89 -4.13 4.75
N PRO A 133 -7.56 -4.21 4.81
CA PRO A 133 -6.60 -3.21 4.35
C PRO A 133 -6.57 -3.08 2.82
N THR A 134 -6.36 -1.87 2.29
CA THR A 134 -6.14 -1.63 0.85
C THR A 134 -4.92 -0.74 0.65
N LEU A 135 -4.01 -1.14 -0.26
CA LEU A 135 -2.89 -0.31 -0.72
C LEU A 135 -3.15 0.14 -2.16
N LEU A 136 -3.13 1.44 -2.40
CA LEU A 136 -3.43 2.07 -3.69
C LEU A 136 -2.25 2.96 -4.13
N LYS A 137 -1.77 2.79 -5.37
CA LYS A 137 -0.90 3.77 -6.01
C LYS A 137 -1.78 4.89 -6.61
N TYR A 138 -1.81 6.04 -5.95
CA TYR A 138 -2.67 7.16 -6.32
C TYR A 138 -2.12 7.91 -7.54
N GLY A 139 -2.99 8.34 -8.46
CA GLY A 139 -2.62 9.10 -9.66
C GLY A 139 -2.22 8.27 -10.89
N THR A 140 -1.86 6.99 -10.73
CA THR A 140 -1.75 6.07 -11.88
C THR A 140 -3.10 5.40 -12.16
N LYS A 141 -3.54 5.34 -13.42
CA LYS A 141 -4.67 4.49 -13.84
C LYS A 141 -4.25 3.01 -13.75
N SER A 142 -3.97 2.51 -12.55
CA SER A 142 -3.57 1.13 -12.31
C SER A 142 -4.49 0.53 -11.25
N SER A 143 -4.98 -0.65 -11.59
CA SER A 143 -6.00 -1.48 -10.94
C SER A 143 -5.87 -1.53 -9.41
N THR A 144 -6.95 -1.17 -8.71
CA THR A 144 -7.10 -1.30 -7.26
C THR A 144 -6.87 -2.75 -6.83
N ALA A 145 -5.90 -2.99 -5.96
CA ALA A 145 -5.71 -4.28 -5.32
C ALA A 145 -6.57 -4.35 -4.06
N SER A 146 -7.84 -4.72 -4.20
CA SER A 146 -8.73 -5.03 -3.08
C SER A 146 -8.74 -6.53 -2.84
N TYR A 147 -8.40 -6.98 -1.63
CA TYR A 147 -8.48 -8.41 -1.26
C TYR A 147 -9.29 -8.55 0.03
N SER A 148 -10.45 -9.21 -0.06
CA SER A 148 -11.15 -9.81 1.07
C SER A 148 -10.81 -11.29 1.12
N THR A 149 -10.49 -11.79 2.30
CA THR A 149 -10.23 -13.19 2.63
C THR A 149 -11.45 -14.07 2.35
#